data_AF-X1NW79-F1
#
_entry.id   AF-X1NW79-F1
#
_cell.length_a   1.000
_cell.length_b   1.000
_cell.length_c   1.000
_cell.angle_alpha   90.00
_cell.angle_beta   90.00
_cell.angle_gamma   90.00
#
_symmetry.space_group_name_H-M   'P 1'
#
loop_
_entity.id
_entity.type
_entity.pdbx_description
1 polymer ?
#
loop_
_entity_poly.entity_id
_entity_poly.type
_entity_poly.pdbx_seq_one_letter_code
_entity_poly.pdbx_strand_id
1 'polypeptide(L)'
;MNGSLEISEVKDGSHEIEARYKGSSESKSVTVTQTTTSFNLSIPVPRTVVLTVNDEETGFSVDGIDIYVDDALRGTTTQTGELIIEDILPGRHKVSLDVPGYTQMVERHIDVGVQESVPLTIDMPNPSFVVTAKVDTWYDLWHLDEKGKVTVTLTNMGELPSEGTIVVVFVYRMDTYQKIAERTIPFGQIPPYPQSGSSTLGDTGEISEFVRGPTEEVAVIVVDKSKYVPQDEQGMTRISNSVSVVGQALRDAIEWVGDNP
;
A
#
# COMPACT_ATOMS: atom_id res chain seq x y z
N MET A 1 18.05 20.48 24.57
CA MET A 1 19.36 20.94 25.08
C MET A 1 19.11 22.19 25.89
N ASN A 2 19.81 22.34 27.02
CA ASN A 2 19.70 23.53 27.86
C ASN A 2 20.99 24.33 27.71
N GLY A 3 20.88 25.62 27.45
CA GLY A 3 22.01 26.56 27.43
C GLY A 3 21.77 27.69 28.42
N SER A 4 22.84 28.31 28.89
CA SER A 4 22.79 29.47 29.76
C SER A 4 23.54 30.63 29.12
N LEU A 5 22.92 31.81 29.11
CA LEU A 5 23.56 33.07 28.73
C LEU A 5 23.53 33.98 29.95
N GLU A 6 24.69 34.48 30.35
CA GLU A 6 24.81 35.50 31.39
C GLU A 6 24.94 36.87 30.74
N ILE A 7 24.13 37.82 31.20
CA ILE A 7 24.20 39.23 30.78
C ILE A 7 24.45 40.05 32.03
N SER A 8 25.62 40.65 32.13
CA SER A 8 26.02 41.46 33.28
C SER A 8 25.50 42.91 33.15
N GLU A 9 25.44 43.61 34.29
CA GLU A 9 25.14 45.05 34.37
C GLU A 9 23.77 45.47 33.82
N VAL A 10 22.79 44.55 33.82
CA VAL A 10 21.41 44.85 33.45
C VAL A 10 20.72 45.68 34.53
N LYS A 11 20.20 46.85 34.17
CA LYS A 11 19.48 47.74 35.09
C LYS A 11 18.16 47.11 35.54
N ASP A 12 17.74 47.40 36.76
CA ASP A 12 16.39 47.08 37.23
C ASP A 12 15.34 47.72 36.30
N GLY A 13 14.34 46.93 35.90
CA GLY A 13 13.30 47.39 34.97
C GLY A 13 12.73 46.28 34.09
N SER A 14 11.79 46.67 33.22
CA SER A 14 11.25 45.79 32.18
C SER A 14 12.16 45.79 30.97
N HIS A 15 12.48 44.59 30.49
CA HIS A 15 13.30 44.35 29.31
C HIS A 15 12.57 43.39 28.38
N GLU A 16 12.87 43.46 27.10
CA GLU A 16 12.45 42.47 26.12
C GLU A 16 13.66 41.64 25.72
N ILE A 17 13.52 40.32 25.79
CA ILE A 17 14.52 39.37 25.31
C ILE A 17 13.98 38.73 24.05
N GLU A 18 14.77 38.73 22.99
CA GLU A 18 14.50 38.02 21.73
C GLU A 18 15.59 36.99 21.49
N ALA A 19 15.21 35.73 21.29
CA ALA A 19 16.10 34.68 20.79
C ALA A 19 15.79 34.42 19.31
N ARG A 20 16.84 34.23 18.51
CA ARG A 20 16.74 33.84 17.09
C ARG A 20 17.62 32.63 16.82
N TYR A 21 17.08 31.62 16.12
CA TYR A 21 17.83 30.43 15.74
C TYR A 21 17.28 29.85 14.44
N LYS A 22 18.14 29.73 13.40
CA LYS A 22 17.80 29.14 12.09
C LYS A 22 16.41 29.55 11.55
N GLY A 23 16.10 30.85 11.56
CA GLY A 23 14.84 31.38 11.05
C GLY A 23 13.67 31.35 12.03
N SER A 24 13.78 30.66 13.18
CA SER A 24 12.85 30.77 14.29
C SER A 24 13.20 31.96 15.18
N SER A 25 12.19 32.58 15.79
CA SER A 25 12.36 33.65 16.77
C SER A 25 11.33 33.55 17.88
N GLU A 26 11.73 33.83 19.11
CA GLU A 26 10.82 33.93 20.25
C GLU A 26 11.19 35.16 21.08
N SER A 27 10.19 35.89 21.54
CA SER A 27 10.39 37.05 22.41
C SER A 27 9.62 36.92 23.72
N LYS A 28 10.19 37.52 24.77
CA LYS A 28 9.58 37.53 26.11
C LYS A 28 9.93 38.81 26.83
N SER A 29 8.91 39.47 27.35
CA SER A 29 9.10 40.56 28.31
C SER A 29 9.45 39.98 29.68
N VAL A 30 10.50 40.52 30.30
CA VAL A 30 11.00 40.11 31.60
C VAL A 30 11.20 41.34 32.49
N THR A 31 11.02 41.17 33.80
CA THR A 31 11.28 42.23 34.78
C THR A 31 12.50 41.85 35.60
N VAL A 32 13.58 42.60 35.43
CA VAL A 32 14.83 42.42 36.17
C VAL A 32 14.77 43.21 37.47
N THR A 33 15.08 42.54 38.58
CA THR A 33 15.21 43.14 39.91
C THR A 33 16.41 42.53 40.64
N GLN A 34 16.76 43.07 41.80
CA GLN A 34 17.79 42.51 42.69
C GLN A 34 17.58 41.02 43.06
N THR A 35 16.34 40.53 43.06
CA THR A 35 16.01 39.14 43.41
C THR A 35 15.64 38.28 42.21
N THR A 36 15.36 38.89 41.07
CA THR A 36 14.88 38.20 39.86
C THR A 36 15.86 38.45 38.74
N THR A 37 16.84 37.56 38.63
CA THR A 37 17.98 37.67 37.69
C THR A 37 18.03 36.54 36.67
N SER A 38 17.07 35.61 36.69
CA SER A 38 17.06 34.42 35.83
C SER A 38 15.69 34.21 35.19
N PHE A 39 15.69 33.96 33.89
CA PHE A 39 14.49 33.72 33.11
C PHE A 39 14.74 32.58 32.12
N ASN A 40 13.70 31.79 31.90
CA ASN A 40 13.72 30.78 30.85
C ASN A 40 12.99 31.31 29.61
N LEU A 41 13.64 31.12 28.45
CA LEU A 41 13.10 31.33 27.13
C LEU A 41 13.28 30.03 26.35
N SER A 42 12.20 29.53 25.75
CA SER A 42 12.22 28.35 24.89
C SER A 42 11.99 28.80 23.47
N ILE A 43 12.83 28.33 22.55
CA ILE A 43 12.70 28.58 21.12
C ILE A 43 12.53 27.24 20.40
N PRO A 44 11.54 27.09 19.52
CA PRO A 44 11.44 25.89 18.70
C PRO A 44 12.66 25.82 17.78
N VAL A 45 13.30 24.65 17.73
CA VAL A 45 14.50 24.41 16.96
C VAL A 45 14.13 23.59 15.73
N PRO A 46 14.35 24.09 14.50
CA PRO A 46 14.14 23.31 13.29
C PRO A 46 14.94 22.02 13.30
N ARG A 47 14.37 20.95 12.74
CA ARG A 47 14.93 19.60 12.70
C ARG A 47 14.84 19.03 11.30
N THR A 48 15.66 18.02 11.07
CA THR A 48 15.51 17.11 9.93
C THR A 48 14.80 15.85 10.42
N VAL A 49 13.77 15.42 9.70
CA VAL A 49 13.05 14.18 9.97
C VAL A 49 12.91 13.35 8.69
N VAL A 50 12.84 12.05 8.83
CA VAL A 50 12.49 11.13 7.75
C VAL A 50 11.00 10.82 7.84
N LEU A 51 10.23 11.16 6.81
CA LEU A 51 8.86 10.70 6.65
C LEU A 51 8.88 9.36 5.93
N THR A 52 8.26 8.33 6.51
CA THR A 52 8.09 7.01 5.87
C THR A 52 6.63 6.83 5.50
N VAL A 53 6.33 6.66 4.22
CA VAL A 53 4.96 6.48 3.72
C VAL A 53 4.73 5.04 3.31
N ASN A 54 3.73 4.42 3.91
CA ASN A 54 3.35 3.04 3.65
C ASN A 54 1.87 2.97 3.29
N ASP A 55 1.52 2.01 2.45
CA ASP A 55 0.15 1.65 2.17
C ASP A 55 -0.49 0.99 3.40
N GLU A 56 -1.70 1.42 3.76
CA GLU A 56 -2.46 0.91 4.90
C GLU A 56 -2.95 -0.52 4.66
N GLU A 57 -3.29 -0.88 3.41
CA GLU A 57 -3.76 -2.21 3.06
C GLU A 57 -2.62 -3.24 3.11
N THR A 58 -1.48 -2.91 2.48
CA THR A 58 -0.39 -3.88 2.28
C THR A 58 0.80 -3.74 3.24
N GLY A 59 0.94 -2.57 3.86
CA GLY A 59 2.14 -2.20 4.60
C GLY A 59 3.36 -1.90 3.71
N PHE A 60 3.26 -1.99 2.39
CA PHE A 60 4.37 -1.72 1.47
C PHE A 60 4.67 -0.23 1.35
N SER A 61 5.95 0.09 1.10
CA SER A 61 6.42 1.46 0.91
C SER A 61 5.86 2.11 -0.36
N VAL A 62 5.32 3.31 -0.24
CA VAL A 62 4.76 4.09 -1.35
C VAL A 62 5.80 5.06 -1.91
N ASP A 63 6.24 4.83 -3.15
CA ASP A 63 7.24 5.68 -3.82
C ASP A 63 6.63 6.62 -4.85
N GLY A 64 7.43 7.61 -5.28
CA GLY A 64 7.09 8.45 -6.41
C GLY A 64 5.95 9.45 -6.16
N ILE A 65 5.51 9.62 -4.91
CA ILE A 65 4.44 10.57 -4.56
C ILE A 65 5.03 11.90 -4.07
N ASP A 66 4.47 13.00 -4.55
CA ASP A 66 4.87 14.34 -4.09
C ASP A 66 4.22 14.65 -2.75
N ILE A 67 5.03 15.15 -1.82
CA ILE A 67 4.63 15.47 -0.45
C ILE A 67 4.76 16.97 -0.22
N TYR A 68 3.65 17.56 0.23
CA TYR A 68 3.57 18.95 0.65
C TYR A 68 3.42 18.99 2.16
N VAL A 69 4.18 19.86 2.82
CA VAL A 69 4.05 20.11 4.26
C VAL A 69 3.72 21.58 4.46
N ASP A 70 2.60 21.85 5.13
CA ASP A 70 2.02 23.19 5.29
C ASP A 70 1.96 23.96 3.97
N ASP A 71 1.39 23.29 2.95
CA ASP A 71 1.18 23.82 1.59
C ASP A 71 2.46 24.08 0.76
N ALA A 72 3.63 23.70 1.27
CA ALA A 72 4.90 23.79 0.56
C ALA A 72 5.41 22.41 0.12
N LEU A 73 5.75 22.24 -1.16
CA LEU A 73 6.35 21.01 -1.68
C LEU A 73 7.69 20.73 -0.97
N ARG A 74 7.82 19.54 -0.38
CA ARG A 74 9.04 19.07 0.30
C ARG A 74 9.83 18.08 -0.54
N GLY A 75 9.19 17.40 -1.47
CA GLY A 75 9.84 16.50 -2.41
C GLY A 75 8.98 15.28 -2.72
N THR A 76 9.60 14.27 -3.32
CA THR A 76 8.96 13.03 -3.76
C THR A 76 9.51 11.86 -2.96
N THR A 77 8.67 10.90 -2.57
CA THR A 77 9.13 9.71 -1.85
C THR A 77 10.04 8.82 -2.70
N THR A 78 11.08 8.26 -2.07
CA THR A 78 12.00 7.30 -2.68
C THR A 78 11.37 5.92 -2.85
N GLN A 79 12.06 4.98 -3.50
CA GLN A 79 11.63 3.57 -3.64
C GLN A 79 11.36 2.87 -2.30
N THR A 80 11.98 3.32 -1.21
CA THR A 80 11.77 2.84 0.16
C THR A 80 10.61 3.53 0.87
N GLY A 81 9.88 4.43 0.18
CA GLY A 81 8.79 5.21 0.73
C GLY A 81 9.25 6.35 1.63
N GLU A 82 10.53 6.73 1.55
CA GLU A 82 11.14 7.71 2.45
C GLU A 82 11.20 9.10 1.80
N LEU A 83 11.02 10.13 2.62
CA LEU A 83 11.31 11.51 2.27
C LEU A 83 12.02 12.20 3.45
N ILE A 84 13.19 12.78 3.19
CA ILE A 84 13.90 13.60 4.18
C ILE A 84 13.31 15.02 4.15
N ILE A 85 12.72 15.44 5.26
CA ILE A 85 12.18 16.79 5.44
C ILE A 85 13.14 17.57 6.33
N GLU A 86 13.81 18.56 5.74
CA GLU A 86 14.73 19.45 6.44
C GLU A 86 14.03 20.70 6.99
N ASP A 87 14.64 21.26 8.03
CA ASP A 87 14.24 22.53 8.66
C ASP A 87 12.74 22.61 9.02
N ILE A 88 12.17 21.51 9.52
CA ILE A 88 10.80 21.47 10.03
C ILE A 88 10.78 21.77 11.54
N LEU A 89 9.83 22.60 11.99
CA LEU A 89 9.68 22.91 13.41
C LEU A 89 9.04 21.74 14.16
N PRO A 90 9.29 21.59 15.47
CA PRO A 90 8.49 20.69 16.28
C PRO A 90 7.05 21.19 16.39
N GLY A 91 6.08 20.30 16.27
CA GLY A 91 4.66 20.65 16.30
C GLY A 91 3.81 19.78 15.38
N ARG A 92 2.53 20.13 15.26
CA ARG A 92 1.59 19.47 14.36
C ARG A 92 1.63 20.14 12.99
N HIS A 93 1.87 19.37 11.95
CA HIS A 93 1.96 19.84 10.56
C HIS A 93 0.90 19.19 9.69
N LYS A 94 0.40 19.94 8.70
CA LYS A 94 -0.46 19.40 7.65
C LYS A 94 0.43 18.77 6.58
N VAL A 95 0.12 17.54 6.18
CA VAL A 95 0.78 16.84 5.08
C VAL A 95 -0.24 16.56 4.00
N SER A 96 0.02 17.02 2.78
CA SER A 96 -0.81 16.74 1.61
C SER A 96 0.00 15.90 0.64
N LEU A 97 -0.56 14.79 0.17
CA LEU A 97 0.11 13.83 -0.70
C LEU A 97 -0.58 13.83 -2.07
N ASP A 98 0.20 13.96 -3.14
CA ASP A 98 -0.28 13.79 -4.51
C ASP A 98 -0.16 12.31 -4.90
N VAL A 99 -1.25 11.57 -4.69
CA VAL A 99 -1.28 10.11 -4.87
C VAL A 99 -1.95 9.79 -6.21
N PRO A 100 -1.28 9.03 -7.11
CA PRO A 100 -1.88 8.57 -8.36
C PRO A 100 -3.20 7.83 -8.14
N GLY A 101 -4.20 8.12 -8.98
CA GLY A 101 -5.55 7.56 -8.87
C GLY A 101 -6.53 8.49 -8.17
N TYR A 102 -6.07 9.26 -7.18
CA TYR A 102 -6.93 10.21 -6.49
C TYR A 102 -7.09 11.53 -7.24
N THR A 103 -8.32 12.05 -7.23
CA THR A 103 -8.65 13.35 -7.85
C THR A 103 -8.24 14.54 -6.97
N GLN A 104 -8.07 14.31 -5.67
CA GLN A 104 -7.69 15.31 -4.69
C GLN A 104 -6.48 14.82 -3.90
N MET A 105 -5.67 15.74 -3.40
CA MET A 105 -4.58 15.40 -2.51
C MET A 105 -5.11 14.72 -1.24
N VAL A 106 -4.41 13.69 -0.80
CA VAL A 106 -4.71 13.05 0.49
C VAL A 106 -4.16 13.94 1.59
N GLU A 107 -5.01 14.40 2.49
CA GLU A 107 -4.58 15.19 3.64
C GLU A 107 -4.42 14.32 4.89
N ARG A 108 -3.31 14.53 5.60
CA ARG A 108 -2.97 13.91 6.88
C ARG A 108 -2.32 14.95 7.79
N HIS A 109 -2.18 14.60 9.06
CA HIS A 109 -1.42 15.41 10.00
C HIS A 109 -0.32 14.56 10.63
N ILE A 110 0.84 15.16 10.80
CA ILE A 110 1.95 14.54 11.51
C ILE A 110 2.34 15.40 12.71
N ASP A 111 2.79 14.75 13.78
CA ASP A 111 3.37 15.42 14.94
C ASP A 111 4.89 15.26 14.89
N VAL A 112 5.59 16.36 14.64
CA VAL A 112 7.05 16.42 14.64
C VAL A 112 7.54 16.64 16.06
N GLY A 113 8.11 15.60 16.65
CA GLY A 113 8.65 15.60 18.00
C GLY A 113 10.18 15.56 18.01
N VAL A 114 10.72 14.70 18.86
CA VAL A 114 12.15 14.39 18.96
C VAL A 114 12.56 13.18 18.12
N GLN A 115 11.60 12.46 17.54
CA GLN A 115 11.89 11.32 16.69
C GLN A 115 12.61 11.74 15.41
N GLU A 116 13.50 10.85 14.94
CA GLU A 116 14.19 10.99 13.66
C GLU A 116 13.31 10.53 12.49
N SER A 117 12.31 9.69 12.75
CA SER A 117 11.41 9.11 11.75
C SER A 117 9.95 9.27 12.14
N VAL A 118 9.11 9.67 11.19
CA VAL A 118 7.67 9.86 11.35
C VAL A 118 6.94 8.93 10.37
N PRO A 119 6.22 7.90 10.86
CA PRO A 119 5.45 7.02 10.00
C PRO A 119 4.14 7.69 9.56
N LEU A 120 3.78 7.44 8.31
CA LEU A 120 2.54 7.87 7.70
C LEU A 120 1.94 6.72 6.90
N THR A 121 0.67 6.41 7.15
CA THR A 121 -0.07 5.43 6.36
C THR A 121 -1.12 6.12 5.51
N ILE A 122 -1.27 5.63 4.28
CA ILE A 122 -2.31 6.04 3.35
C ILE A 122 -2.98 4.82 2.75
N ASP A 123 -4.27 4.92 2.48
CA ASP A 123 -4.99 3.94 1.68
C ASP A 123 -4.58 4.18 0.22
N MET A 124 -3.94 3.20 -0.42
CA MET A 124 -3.61 3.30 -1.84
C MET A 124 -4.80 2.81 -2.68
N PRO A 125 -5.09 3.44 -3.84
CA PRO A 125 -6.17 2.98 -4.72
C PRO A 125 -5.78 1.73 -5.51
N ASN A 126 -5.44 0.66 -4.79
CA ASN A 126 -4.91 -0.59 -5.30
C ASN A 126 -5.87 -1.24 -6.32
N PRO A 127 -5.33 -1.99 -7.30
CA PRO A 127 -6.14 -2.84 -8.16
C PRO A 127 -7.02 -3.78 -7.32
N SER A 128 -8.30 -3.87 -7.68
CA SER A 128 -9.27 -4.74 -7.02
C SER A 128 -10.06 -5.46 -8.08
N PHE A 129 -10.28 -6.77 -7.95
CA PHE A 129 -10.82 -7.55 -9.06
C PHE A 129 -12.22 -8.10 -8.79
N VAL A 130 -13.08 -8.01 -9.81
CA VAL A 130 -14.26 -8.85 -9.95
C VAL A 130 -13.93 -9.93 -10.96
N VAL A 131 -14.03 -11.18 -10.53
CA VAL A 131 -13.74 -12.36 -11.34
C VAL A 131 -15.06 -13.05 -11.69
N THR A 132 -15.10 -13.79 -12.77
CA THR A 132 -16.14 -14.79 -13.03
C THR A 132 -15.50 -15.95 -13.76
N ALA A 133 -15.86 -17.17 -13.38
CA ALA A 133 -15.34 -18.37 -14.00
C ALA A 133 -16.47 -19.22 -14.57
N LYS A 134 -16.27 -19.74 -15.78
CA LYS A 134 -17.15 -20.72 -16.43
C LYS A 134 -16.35 -21.99 -16.69
N VAL A 135 -16.89 -23.12 -16.27
CA VAL A 135 -16.30 -24.44 -16.52
C VAL A 135 -17.18 -25.16 -17.54
N ASP A 136 -16.59 -25.56 -18.65
CA ASP A 136 -17.21 -26.40 -19.66
C ASP A 136 -16.52 -27.76 -19.66
N THR A 137 -17.26 -28.86 -19.50
CA THR A 137 -16.73 -30.22 -19.64
C THR A 137 -17.38 -30.96 -20.80
N TRP A 138 -16.62 -31.83 -21.45
CA TRP A 138 -17.13 -32.67 -22.53
C TRP A 138 -16.39 -34.01 -22.57
N TYR A 139 -17.05 -35.01 -23.16
CA TYR A 139 -16.46 -36.32 -23.37
C TYR A 139 -15.79 -36.39 -24.74
N ASP A 140 -14.50 -36.72 -24.77
CA ASP A 140 -13.78 -36.97 -26.02
C ASP A 140 -13.98 -38.42 -26.44
N LEU A 141 -14.77 -38.62 -27.50
CA LEU A 141 -15.11 -39.94 -28.03
C LEU A 141 -13.89 -40.66 -28.65
N TRP A 142 -12.83 -39.95 -29.01
CA TRP A 142 -11.65 -40.54 -29.65
C TRP A 142 -10.67 -41.11 -28.63
N HIS A 143 -10.50 -40.43 -27.51
CA HIS A 143 -9.57 -40.81 -26.44
C HIS A 143 -10.29 -41.46 -25.25
N LEU A 144 -11.62 -41.50 -25.28
CA LEU A 144 -12.51 -42.08 -24.27
C LEU A 144 -12.34 -41.46 -22.87
N ASP A 145 -11.86 -40.23 -22.79
CA ASP A 145 -11.62 -39.46 -21.57
C ASP A 145 -12.52 -38.22 -21.48
N GLU A 146 -12.58 -37.64 -20.29
CA GLU A 146 -13.29 -36.38 -20.05
C GLU A 146 -12.31 -35.22 -20.16
N LYS A 147 -12.75 -34.13 -20.79
CA LYS A 147 -11.98 -32.91 -20.98
C LYS A 147 -12.73 -31.76 -20.34
N GLY A 148 -11.97 -30.76 -19.88
CA GLY A 148 -12.53 -29.52 -19.36
C GLY A 148 -11.88 -28.29 -19.99
N LYS A 149 -12.58 -27.17 -19.90
CA LYS A 149 -12.06 -25.84 -20.21
C LYS A 149 -12.58 -24.86 -19.17
N VAL A 150 -11.68 -24.04 -18.63
CA VAL A 150 -12.05 -22.96 -17.70
C VAL A 150 -11.85 -21.63 -18.41
N THR A 151 -12.95 -20.88 -18.52
CA THR A 151 -12.95 -19.51 -19.06
C THR A 151 -13.09 -18.54 -17.90
N VAL A 152 -12.22 -17.54 -17.83
CA VAL A 152 -12.20 -16.54 -16.77
C VAL A 152 -12.42 -15.16 -17.36
N THR A 153 -13.33 -14.42 -16.75
CA THR A 153 -13.56 -13.00 -17.00
C THR A 153 -13.06 -12.22 -15.80
N LEU A 154 -12.24 -11.20 -16.05
CA LEU A 154 -11.60 -10.39 -15.02
C LEU A 154 -11.88 -8.90 -15.27
N THR A 155 -12.30 -8.20 -14.22
CA THR A 155 -12.54 -6.74 -14.26
C THR A 155 -11.81 -6.08 -13.11
N ASN A 156 -10.92 -5.13 -13.41
CA ASN A 156 -10.28 -4.29 -12.40
C ASN A 156 -11.22 -3.16 -11.99
N MET A 157 -11.75 -3.24 -10.78
CA MET A 157 -12.61 -2.25 -10.12
C MET A 157 -11.81 -1.22 -9.29
N GLY A 158 -10.49 -1.40 -9.14
CA GLY A 158 -9.60 -0.43 -8.51
C GLY A 158 -9.35 0.78 -9.40
N GLU A 159 -8.65 1.81 -8.88
CA GLU A 159 -8.37 3.04 -9.64
C GLU A 159 -6.96 3.04 -10.27
N LEU A 160 -6.09 2.12 -9.86
CA LEU A 160 -4.79 1.89 -10.50
C LEU A 160 -4.83 0.74 -11.50
N PRO A 161 -4.07 0.85 -12.62
CA PRO A 161 -3.87 -0.29 -13.51
C PRO A 161 -3.16 -1.42 -12.77
N SER A 162 -3.56 -2.64 -13.08
CA SER A 162 -2.88 -3.81 -12.58
C SER A 162 -1.61 -4.11 -13.39
N GLU A 163 -0.63 -4.79 -12.81
CA GLU A 163 0.62 -5.14 -13.47
C GLU A 163 0.90 -6.64 -13.38
N GLY A 164 1.18 -7.26 -14.52
CA GLY A 164 1.56 -8.68 -14.55
C GLY A 164 0.50 -9.62 -13.98
N THR A 165 -0.78 -9.28 -14.13
CA THR A 165 -1.89 -10.07 -13.60
C THR A 165 -1.94 -11.45 -14.27
N ILE A 166 -2.01 -12.48 -13.44
CA ILE A 166 -2.10 -13.88 -13.82
C ILE A 166 -3.28 -14.49 -13.07
N VAL A 167 -4.06 -15.32 -13.75
CA VAL A 167 -5.04 -16.17 -13.09
C VAL A 167 -4.50 -17.58 -13.01
N VAL A 168 -4.45 -18.13 -11.81
CA VAL A 168 -4.10 -19.52 -11.56
C VAL A 168 -5.39 -20.31 -11.36
N VAL A 169 -5.51 -21.40 -12.12
CA VAL A 169 -6.65 -22.31 -12.11
C VAL A 169 -6.19 -23.65 -11.57
N PHE A 170 -6.79 -24.08 -10.46
CA PHE A 170 -6.58 -25.40 -9.90
C PHE A 170 -7.83 -26.26 -10.07
N VAL A 171 -7.63 -27.53 -10.42
CA VAL A 171 -8.70 -28.52 -10.49
C VAL A 171 -8.46 -29.56 -9.41
N TYR A 172 -9.47 -29.80 -8.58
CA TYR A 172 -9.44 -30.75 -7.48
C TYR A 172 -10.44 -31.87 -7.69
N ARG A 173 -10.04 -33.07 -7.29
CA ARG A 173 -10.99 -34.17 -7.09
C ARG A 173 -11.70 -34.02 -5.75
N MET A 174 -13.02 -34.12 -5.73
CA MET A 174 -13.81 -33.94 -4.50
C MET A 174 -13.73 -35.09 -3.50
N ASP A 175 -13.42 -36.30 -3.97
CA ASP A 175 -13.35 -37.47 -3.11
C ASP A 175 -12.04 -37.55 -2.31
N THR A 176 -10.97 -36.97 -2.85
CA THR A 176 -9.61 -37.03 -2.30
C THR A 176 -9.05 -35.66 -1.93
N TYR A 177 -9.68 -34.57 -2.39
CA TYR A 177 -9.18 -33.20 -2.34
C TYR A 177 -7.79 -33.03 -2.96
N GLN A 178 -7.41 -33.95 -3.86
CA GLN A 178 -6.13 -33.92 -4.56
C GLN A 178 -6.21 -32.95 -5.73
N LYS A 179 -5.22 -32.04 -5.84
CA LYS A 179 -4.99 -31.22 -7.04
C LYS A 179 -4.60 -32.13 -8.21
N ILE A 180 -5.41 -32.14 -9.26
CA ILE A 180 -5.22 -32.97 -10.46
C ILE A 180 -4.77 -32.16 -11.68
N ALA A 181 -5.03 -30.85 -11.69
CA ALA A 181 -4.48 -29.95 -12.69
C ALA A 181 -4.19 -28.57 -12.14
N GLU A 182 -3.24 -27.92 -12.79
CA GLU A 182 -2.85 -26.53 -12.60
C GLU A 182 -2.69 -25.89 -13.98
N ARG A 183 -3.28 -24.72 -14.19
CA ARG A 183 -3.16 -23.92 -15.41
C ARG A 183 -3.05 -22.44 -15.06
N THR A 184 -2.35 -21.69 -15.91
CA THR A 184 -2.24 -20.24 -15.77
C THR A 184 -2.83 -19.55 -17.00
N ILE A 185 -3.46 -18.41 -16.76
CA ILE A 185 -4.00 -17.54 -17.81
C ILE A 185 -3.34 -16.18 -17.61
N PRO A 186 -2.40 -15.77 -18.48
CA PRO A 186 -1.78 -14.47 -18.38
C PRO A 186 -2.74 -13.39 -18.88
N PHE A 187 -3.07 -12.43 -18.02
CA PHE A 187 -3.85 -11.25 -18.37
C PHE A 187 -2.95 -10.03 -18.61
N GLY A 188 -1.77 -9.97 -18.00
CA GLY A 188 -0.85 -8.84 -18.14
C GLY A 188 -1.37 -7.61 -17.42
N GLN A 189 -1.40 -6.46 -18.10
CA GLN A 189 -1.92 -5.22 -17.52
C GLN A 189 -3.43 -5.11 -17.74
N ILE A 190 -4.19 -4.86 -16.67
CA ILE A 190 -5.64 -4.64 -16.72
C ILE A 190 -5.96 -3.22 -16.25
N PRO A 191 -6.41 -2.33 -17.16
CA PRO A 191 -6.74 -0.95 -16.79
C PRO A 191 -7.99 -0.86 -15.89
N PRO A 192 -8.11 0.21 -15.09
CA PRO A 192 -9.28 0.49 -14.26
C PRO A 192 -10.60 0.52 -15.04
N TYR A 193 -11.68 0.00 -14.46
CA TYR A 193 -13.04 0.20 -14.93
C TYR A 193 -13.59 1.56 -14.44
N PRO A 194 -14.32 2.34 -15.26
CA PRO A 194 -14.77 2.07 -16.62
C PRO A 194 -13.83 2.55 -17.72
N GLN A 195 -12.60 2.98 -17.42
CA GLN A 195 -11.68 3.51 -18.44
C GLN A 195 -11.40 2.50 -19.57
N SER A 196 -11.41 1.20 -19.24
CA SER A 196 -11.30 0.10 -20.20
C SER A 196 -12.57 -0.15 -21.04
N GLY A 197 -13.74 0.26 -20.54
CA GLY A 197 -15.05 -0.04 -21.11
C GLY A 197 -15.43 -1.53 -21.17
N SER A 198 -14.59 -2.45 -20.71
CA SER A 198 -14.82 -3.89 -20.83
C SER A 198 -14.02 -4.74 -19.83
N SER A 199 -14.57 -5.91 -19.51
CA SER A 199 -13.86 -6.98 -18.81
C SER A 199 -12.89 -7.69 -19.75
N THR A 200 -11.78 -8.19 -19.22
CA THR A 200 -10.83 -9.00 -20.00
C THR A 200 -11.21 -10.47 -19.88
N LEU A 201 -11.12 -11.24 -20.97
CA LEU A 201 -11.45 -12.66 -21.03
C LEU A 201 -10.22 -13.48 -21.39
N GLY A 202 -10.01 -14.59 -20.70
CA GLY A 202 -8.96 -15.56 -21.00
C GLY A 202 -9.41 -16.99 -20.67
N ASP A 203 -8.69 -17.99 -21.20
CA ASP A 203 -9.03 -19.39 -20.97
C ASP A 203 -7.81 -20.31 -20.87
N THR A 204 -7.99 -21.45 -20.22
CA THR A 204 -6.93 -22.44 -19.95
C THR A 204 -6.50 -23.26 -21.16
N GLY A 205 -7.18 -23.13 -22.30
CA GLY A 205 -7.24 -24.19 -23.29
C GLY A 205 -7.89 -25.46 -22.71
N GLU A 206 -7.64 -26.58 -23.38
CA GLU A 206 -8.13 -27.90 -22.93
C GLU A 206 -7.34 -28.41 -21.72
N ILE A 207 -8.07 -28.94 -20.74
CA ILE A 207 -7.56 -29.64 -19.57
C ILE A 207 -7.95 -31.11 -19.72
N SER A 208 -6.95 -31.97 -19.91
CA SER A 208 -7.09 -33.41 -20.13
C SER A 208 -7.18 -34.22 -18.83
N GLU A 209 -6.90 -33.58 -17.71
CA GLU A 209 -6.80 -34.20 -16.39
C GLU A 209 -8.18 -34.35 -15.73
N PHE A 210 -9.25 -33.85 -16.35
CA PHE A 210 -10.61 -34.13 -15.92
C PHE A 210 -10.89 -35.64 -15.98
N VAL A 211 -11.51 -36.17 -14.94
CA VAL A 211 -11.72 -37.59 -14.70
C VAL A 211 -13.20 -37.87 -14.66
N ARG A 212 -13.62 -38.78 -15.54
CA ARG A 212 -14.99 -39.26 -15.58
C ARG A 212 -15.38 -39.98 -14.29
N GLY A 213 -16.43 -39.50 -13.63
CA GLY A 213 -17.07 -40.18 -12.51
C GLY A 213 -17.10 -39.39 -11.20
N PRO A 214 -15.94 -39.03 -10.60
CA PRO A 214 -15.92 -38.18 -9.42
C PRO A 214 -16.33 -36.75 -9.75
N THR A 215 -16.96 -36.05 -8.80
CA THR A 215 -17.16 -34.61 -8.91
C THR A 215 -15.82 -33.89 -8.81
N GLU A 216 -15.63 -32.87 -9.62
CA GLU A 216 -14.42 -32.06 -9.63
C GLU A 216 -14.77 -30.60 -9.29
N GLU A 217 -13.84 -29.94 -8.61
CA GLU A 217 -13.98 -28.54 -8.25
C GLU A 217 -12.85 -27.71 -8.86
N VAL A 218 -13.22 -26.55 -9.37
CA VAL A 218 -12.30 -25.59 -9.95
C VAL A 218 -12.17 -24.40 -9.01
N ALA A 219 -10.94 -24.10 -8.60
CA ALA A 219 -10.58 -22.89 -7.90
C ALA A 219 -9.87 -21.93 -8.86
N VAL A 220 -10.27 -20.66 -8.84
CA VAL A 220 -9.70 -19.60 -9.67
C VAL A 220 -9.16 -18.51 -8.75
N ILE A 221 -7.87 -18.22 -8.89
CA ILE A 221 -7.14 -17.31 -8.01
C ILE A 221 -6.45 -16.26 -8.88
N VAL A 222 -6.69 -14.99 -8.55
CA VAL A 222 -6.02 -13.87 -9.22
C VAL A 222 -4.76 -13.53 -8.44
N VAL A 223 -3.64 -13.52 -9.16
CA VAL A 223 -2.33 -13.09 -8.68
C VAL A 223 -1.99 -11.83 -9.47
N ASP A 224 -1.69 -10.75 -8.76
CA ASP A 224 -1.40 -9.46 -9.39
C ASP A 224 -0.06 -8.92 -8.95
N LYS A 225 0.89 -8.78 -9.87
CA LYS A 225 2.27 -8.39 -9.53
C LYS A 225 2.45 -6.88 -9.34
N SER A 226 1.36 -6.13 -9.21
CA SER A 226 1.42 -4.70 -8.90
C SER A 226 2.13 -4.49 -7.57
N LYS A 227 2.96 -3.46 -7.54
CA LYS A 227 3.80 -3.11 -6.39
C LYS A 227 3.03 -2.97 -5.06
N TYR A 228 1.75 -2.62 -5.13
CA TYR A 228 0.90 -2.32 -3.98
C TYR A 228 -0.20 -3.38 -3.74
N VAL A 229 -0.12 -4.57 -4.33
CA VAL A 229 -1.07 -5.65 -4.06
C VAL A 229 -0.35 -6.75 -3.27
N PRO A 230 -0.82 -7.12 -2.05
CA PRO A 230 -0.12 -8.10 -1.26
C PRO A 230 -0.39 -9.49 -1.86
N GLN A 231 0.66 -10.30 -2.04
CA GLN A 231 0.53 -11.65 -2.59
C GLN A 231 0.29 -12.69 -1.48
N ASP A 232 -0.59 -12.36 -0.54
CA ASP A 232 -0.90 -13.17 0.63
C ASP A 232 -2.39 -13.52 0.69
N GLU A 233 -2.81 -14.12 1.82
CA GLU A 233 -4.21 -14.51 2.01
C GLU A 233 -5.19 -13.33 1.93
N GLN A 234 -4.75 -12.10 2.19
CA GLN A 234 -5.61 -10.92 2.24
C GLN A 234 -5.73 -10.23 0.88
N GLY A 235 -4.67 -10.25 0.06
CA GLY A 235 -4.68 -9.58 -1.26
C GLY A 235 -5.11 -10.42 -2.46
N MET A 236 -5.17 -11.75 -2.34
CA MET A 236 -5.62 -12.60 -3.45
C MET A 236 -7.14 -12.56 -3.61
N THR A 237 -7.62 -12.09 -4.77
CA THR A 237 -9.04 -12.21 -5.15
C THR A 237 -9.37 -13.63 -5.55
N ARG A 238 -10.48 -14.17 -5.02
CA ARG A 238 -10.82 -15.59 -5.15
C ARG A 238 -12.22 -15.79 -5.69
N ILE A 239 -12.35 -16.79 -6.56
CA ILE A 239 -13.62 -17.46 -6.81
C ILE A 239 -13.40 -18.96 -6.77
N SER A 240 -14.11 -19.61 -5.83
CA SER A 240 -14.31 -21.04 -5.85
C SER A 240 -15.81 -21.30 -5.98
N ASN A 241 -16.18 -22.27 -6.80
CA ASN A 241 -17.58 -22.70 -6.91
C ASN A 241 -18.05 -23.50 -5.67
N SER A 242 -17.16 -23.72 -4.68
CA SER A 242 -17.46 -24.46 -3.45
C SER A 242 -16.52 -24.10 -2.31
N VAL A 243 -17.09 -24.06 -1.10
CA VAL A 243 -16.41 -23.71 0.14
C VAL A 243 -15.41 -24.80 0.57
N SER A 244 -15.58 -26.04 0.12
CA SER A 244 -14.83 -27.22 0.60
C SER A 244 -13.34 -27.23 0.22
N VAL A 245 -12.97 -26.66 -0.93
CA VAL A 245 -11.57 -26.61 -1.40
C VAL A 245 -10.86 -25.29 -1.14
N VAL A 246 -11.58 -24.25 -0.66
CA VAL A 246 -11.05 -22.88 -0.53
C VAL A 246 -9.74 -22.82 0.27
N GLY A 247 -9.67 -23.54 1.39
CA GLY A 247 -8.49 -23.54 2.24
C GLY A 247 -7.29 -24.26 1.62
N GLN A 248 -7.50 -25.29 0.80
CA GLN A 248 -6.42 -25.99 0.10
C GLN A 248 -5.94 -25.19 -1.11
N ALA A 249 -6.88 -24.68 -1.90
CA ALA A 249 -6.57 -23.82 -3.05
C ALA A 249 -5.75 -22.60 -2.66
N LEU A 250 -6.02 -22.02 -1.49
CA LEU A 250 -5.23 -20.93 -0.97
C LEU A 250 -3.78 -21.31 -0.66
N ARG A 251 -3.58 -22.44 0.04
CA ARG A 251 -2.23 -22.93 0.33
C ARG A 251 -1.46 -23.23 -0.95
N ASP A 252 -2.10 -23.89 -1.90
CA ASP A 252 -1.49 -24.21 -3.20
C ASP A 252 -1.16 -22.94 -3.98
N ALA A 253 -1.96 -21.88 -3.88
CA ALA A 253 -1.65 -20.59 -4.51
C ALA A 253 -0.49 -19.86 -3.85
N ILE A 254 -0.41 -19.86 -2.51
CA ILE A 254 0.72 -19.24 -1.80
C ILE A 254 2.02 -19.97 -2.17
N GLU A 255 1.99 -21.30 -2.19
CA GLU A 255 3.13 -22.12 -2.65
C GLU A 255 3.50 -21.77 -4.10
N TRP A 256 2.49 -21.70 -4.99
CA TRP A 256 2.71 -21.34 -6.38
C TRP A 256 3.33 -19.95 -6.55
N VAL A 257 2.86 -18.94 -5.81
CA VAL A 257 3.43 -17.58 -5.82
C VAL A 257 4.89 -17.60 -5.35
N GLY A 258 5.20 -18.36 -4.29
CA GLY A 258 6.56 -18.51 -3.78
C GLY A 258 7.51 -19.14 -4.80
N ASP A 259 7.02 -20.08 -5.60
CA ASP A 259 7.79 -20.73 -6.67
C ASP A 259 7.87 -19.90 -7.96
N ASN A 260 7.03 -18.87 -8.12
CA ASN A 260 6.88 -18.06 -9.34
C ASN A 260 6.94 -16.53 -9.08
N PRO A 261 8.06 -15.99 -8.57
CA PRO A 261 8.22 -14.56 -8.26
C PRO A 261 8.00 -13.65 -9.47
#